data_AF-I1QHE0-F1
#
_entry.id   AF-I1QHE0-F1
#
_cell.length_a   1.000
_cell.length_b   1.000
_cell.length_c   1.000
_cell.angle_alpha   90.00
_cell.angle_beta   90.00
_cell.angle_gamma   90.00
#
_symmetry.space_group_name_H-M   'P 1'
#
loop_
_entity.id
_entity.type
_entity.pdbx_description
1 polymer ?
#
loop_
_entity_poly.entity_id
_entity_poly.type
_entity_poly.pdbx_seq_one_letter_code
_entity_poly.pdbx_strand_id
1 'polypeptide(L)'
;CHHQVQWGMHCLSEIDSPSPDVYGIALMEMENGSLGFACIEDSSLYVWSRKVNSEGAAEWVQCRVIKLDKMISVANLSDEAFVVGSGEGMGAIFVSTGVGLFTIELKSRRVKKVAEPEVYFSILPYMSFYTPDRGTLLSLARTH
;
A
#
# COMPACT_ATOMS: atom_id res chain seq x y z
N CYS A 1 -20.72 -12.78 -10.77
CA CYS A 1 -20.54 -13.12 -12.20
C CYS A 1 -19.36 -12.33 -12.74
N HIS A 2 -18.20 -12.98 -12.89
CA HIS A 2 -16.97 -12.32 -13.37
C HIS A 2 -17.13 -11.91 -14.84
N HIS A 3 -17.15 -10.61 -15.11
CA HIS A 3 -17.07 -10.08 -16.48
C HIS A 3 -15.60 -9.96 -16.87
N GLN A 4 -15.13 -10.86 -17.74
CA GLN A 4 -13.85 -10.72 -18.40
C GLN A 4 -14.06 -9.91 -19.68
N VAL A 5 -13.41 -8.75 -19.79
CA VAL A 5 -13.36 -7.96 -21.02
C VAL A 5 -12.01 -8.21 -21.69
N GLN A 6 -12.03 -8.74 -22.92
CA GLN A 6 -10.82 -9.05 -23.70
C GLN A 6 -10.43 -7.86 -24.59
N TRP A 7 -9.29 -7.24 -24.30
CA TRP A 7 -8.59 -6.31 -25.21
C TRP A 7 -7.12 -6.74 -25.31
N GLY A 8 -6.72 -7.35 -26.42
CA GLY A 8 -5.36 -7.88 -26.60
C GLY A 8 -5.06 -9.08 -25.69
N MET A 9 -3.86 -9.64 -25.75
CA MET A 9 -3.44 -10.87 -25.04
C MET A 9 -3.39 -10.75 -23.49
N HIS A 10 -4.08 -9.77 -22.91
CA HIS A 10 -4.12 -9.51 -21.47
C HIS A 10 -5.58 -9.53 -20.99
N CYS A 11 -5.97 -10.58 -20.27
CA CYS A 11 -7.27 -10.64 -19.62
C CYS A 11 -7.25 -9.75 -18.38
N LEU A 12 -8.10 -8.71 -18.36
CA LEU A 12 -8.39 -7.98 -17.13
C LEU A 12 -9.26 -8.86 -16.22
N SER A 13 -8.87 -8.98 -14.96
CA SER A 13 -9.64 -9.69 -13.94
C SER A 13 -9.93 -8.74 -12.80
N GLU A 14 -11.22 -8.57 -12.52
CA GLU A 14 -11.72 -7.78 -11.40
C GLU A 14 -11.74 -8.63 -10.14
N ILE A 15 -11.36 -8.03 -9.02
CA ILE A 15 -11.50 -8.59 -7.68
C ILE A 15 -12.21 -7.56 -6.82
N ASP A 16 -13.35 -7.93 -6.26
CA ASP A 16 -14.13 -7.05 -5.40
C ASP A 16 -13.27 -6.62 -4.19
N SER A 17 -13.42 -5.37 -3.74
CA SER A 17 -12.70 -4.90 -2.57
C SER A 17 -13.13 -5.69 -1.32
N PRO A 18 -12.22 -5.94 -0.36
CA PRO A 18 -12.58 -6.62 0.89
C PRO A 18 -13.59 -5.84 1.74
N SER A 19 -13.69 -4.52 1.52
CA SER A 19 -14.64 -3.65 2.20
C SER A 19 -15.37 -2.75 1.17
N PRO A 20 -16.71 -2.67 1.22
CA PRO A 20 -17.53 -2.04 0.19
C PRO A 20 -17.58 -0.50 0.25
N ASP A 21 -17.27 0.10 1.41
CA ASP A 21 -17.57 1.53 1.68
C ASP A 21 -16.34 2.37 2.08
N VAL A 22 -15.13 2.00 1.64
CA VAL A 22 -13.91 2.66 2.14
C VAL A 22 -13.34 3.68 1.16
N TYR A 23 -13.47 4.96 1.53
CA TYR A 23 -12.63 6.03 0.99
C TYR A 23 -11.24 5.95 1.64
N GLY A 24 -10.19 6.17 0.85
CA GLY A 24 -8.81 6.11 1.34
C GLY A 24 -8.31 4.67 1.51
N ILE A 25 -7.92 4.09 0.38
CA ILE A 25 -7.30 2.77 0.29
C ILE A 25 -5.84 2.92 -0.17
N ALA A 26 -5.01 1.93 0.12
CA ALA A 26 -3.74 1.77 -0.57
C ALA A 26 -3.60 0.35 -1.12
N LEU A 27 -3.13 0.28 -2.37
CA LEU A 27 -2.53 -0.92 -2.91
C LEU A 27 -1.04 -0.92 -2.57
N MET A 28 -0.46 -2.09 -2.33
CA MET A 28 0.96 -2.20 -2.04
C MET A 28 1.52 -3.55 -2.48
N GLU A 29 2.84 -3.65 -2.57
CA GLU A 29 3.52 -4.93 -2.70
C GLU A 29 3.65 -5.59 -1.32
N MET A 30 3.31 -6.88 -1.23
CA MET A 30 3.48 -7.69 -0.03
C MET A 30 4.85 -8.38 -0.03
N GLU A 31 5.33 -8.81 1.14
CA GLU A 31 6.64 -9.51 1.27
C GLU A 31 6.78 -10.77 0.41
N ASN A 32 5.67 -11.41 0.07
CA ASN A 32 5.61 -12.58 -0.79
C ASN A 32 5.45 -12.22 -2.29
N GLY A 33 5.58 -10.95 -2.67
CA GLY A 33 5.40 -10.44 -4.02
C GLY A 33 3.94 -10.34 -4.47
N SER A 34 2.97 -10.64 -3.60
CA SER A 34 1.55 -10.49 -3.93
C SER A 34 1.09 -9.04 -3.85
N LEU A 35 -0.04 -8.75 -4.49
CA LEU A 35 -0.73 -7.48 -4.33
C LEU A 35 -1.38 -7.41 -2.94
N GLY A 36 -1.13 -6.34 -2.22
CA GLY A 36 -1.75 -6.00 -0.94
C GLY A 36 -2.83 -4.94 -1.12
N PHE A 37 -3.80 -4.98 -0.22
CA PHE A 37 -4.85 -3.96 -0.06
C PHE A 37 -4.86 -3.54 1.41
N ALA A 38 -4.96 -2.24 1.66
CA ALA A 38 -5.02 -1.68 3.01
C ALA A 38 -6.07 -0.59 3.09
N CYS A 39 -6.85 -0.60 4.17
CA CYS A 39 -7.85 0.41 4.45
C CYS A 39 -8.11 0.52 5.96
N ILE A 40 -8.80 1.58 6.38
CA ILE A 40 -9.18 1.80 7.77
C ILE A 40 -10.69 1.64 7.91
N GLU A 41 -11.10 0.88 8.92
CA GLU A 41 -12.48 0.70 9.34
C GLU A 41 -12.50 0.59 10.86
N ASP A 42 -13.45 1.23 11.54
CA ASP A 42 -13.58 1.20 13.00
C ASP A 42 -12.25 1.45 13.76
N SER A 43 -11.51 2.49 13.37
CA SER A 43 -10.19 2.85 13.95
C SER A 43 -9.12 1.75 13.84
N SER A 44 -9.29 0.78 12.95
CA SER A 44 -8.35 -0.31 12.72
C SER A 44 -7.86 -0.29 11.29
N LEU A 45 -6.54 -0.35 11.10
CA LEU A 45 -5.92 -0.58 9.81
C LEU A 45 -5.97 -2.08 9.50
N TYR A 46 -6.72 -2.45 8.48
CA TYR A 46 -6.78 -3.79 7.96
C TYR A 46 -5.88 -3.93 6.74
N VAL A 47 -5.22 -5.08 6.63
CA VAL A 47 -4.33 -5.42 5.53
C VAL A 47 -4.69 -6.78 4.99
N TRP A 48 -4.90 -6.87 3.68
CA TRP A 48 -5.19 -8.09 2.94
C TRP A 48 -4.11 -8.34 1.88
N SER A 49 -3.94 -9.61 1.52
CA SER A 49 -3.10 -10.07 0.42
C SER A 49 -3.97 -10.76 -0.62
N ARG A 50 -3.72 -10.47 -1.89
CA ARG A 50 -4.34 -11.15 -3.02
C ARG A 50 -3.74 -12.55 -3.15
N LYS A 51 -4.61 -13.54 -3.19
CA LYS A 51 -4.26 -14.93 -3.45
C LYS A 51 -4.97 -15.39 -4.72
N VAL A 52 -4.26 -16.12 -5.58
CA VAL A 52 -4.82 -16.69 -6.82
C VAL A 52 -4.82 -18.20 -6.68
N ASN A 53 -5.94 -18.84 -6.99
CA ASN A 53 -6.08 -20.29 -6.94
C ASN A 53 -5.62 -20.95 -8.25
N SER A 54 -5.64 -22.29 -8.30
CA SER A 54 -5.26 -23.08 -9.47
C SER A 54 -6.10 -22.78 -10.71
N GLU A 55 -7.36 -22.36 -10.53
CA GLU A 55 -8.26 -22.00 -11.61
C GLU A 55 -8.09 -20.54 -12.09
N GLY A 56 -7.16 -19.78 -11.50
CA GLY A 56 -6.93 -18.37 -11.83
C GLY A 56 -7.90 -17.40 -11.16
N ALA A 57 -8.81 -17.88 -10.31
CA ALA A 57 -9.67 -17.01 -9.51
C ALA A 57 -8.86 -16.34 -8.38
N ALA A 58 -9.13 -15.06 -8.14
CA ALA A 58 -8.43 -14.28 -7.14
C ALA A 58 -9.35 -13.97 -5.94
N GLU A 59 -8.80 -14.12 -4.73
CA GLU A 59 -9.47 -13.81 -3.46
C GLU A 59 -8.58 -12.92 -2.60
N TRP A 60 -9.21 -12.12 -1.72
CA TRP A 60 -8.50 -11.38 -0.69
C TRP A 60 -8.43 -12.20 0.59
N VAL A 61 -7.23 -12.30 1.17
CA VAL A 61 -7.00 -12.97 2.45
C VAL A 61 -6.50 -11.95 3.46
N GLN A 62 -7.24 -11.77 4.56
CA GLN A 62 -6.85 -10.86 5.63
C GLN A 62 -5.55 -11.34 6.28
N CYS A 63 -4.53 -10.49 6.24
CA CYS A 63 -3.20 -10.79 6.75
C CYS A 63 -2.97 -10.20 8.14
N ARG A 64 -3.46 -8.97 8.37
CA ARG A 64 -3.13 -8.22 9.59
C ARG A 64 -4.22 -7.22 9.92
N VAL A 65 -4.41 -7.00 11.22
CA VAL A 65 -5.23 -5.92 11.78
C VAL A 65 -4.38 -5.16 12.79
N ILE A 66 -4.34 -3.84 12.68
CA ILE A 66 -3.59 -2.95 13.58
C ILE A 66 -4.56 -1.91 14.15
N LYS A 67 -4.74 -1.93 15.48
CA LYS A 67 -5.60 -0.95 16.15
C LYS A 67 -4.88 0.40 16.28
N LEU A 68 -5.48 1.46 15.74
CA LEU A 68 -4.87 2.79 15.70
C LEU A 68 -5.08 3.59 16.99
N ASP A 69 -6.19 3.37 17.69
CA ASP A 69 -6.55 3.97 18.99
C ASP A 69 -5.46 3.85 20.06
N LYS A 70 -4.69 2.77 20.02
CA LYS A 70 -3.59 2.50 20.94
C LYS A 70 -2.26 3.14 20.51
N MET A 71 -2.13 3.52 19.25
CA MET A 71 -0.87 3.98 18.66
C MET A 71 -0.86 5.48 18.41
N ILE A 72 -2.02 6.06 18.09
CA ILE A 72 -2.20 7.47 17.81
C ILE A 72 -3.19 7.99 18.85
N SER A 73 -2.71 8.77 19.82
CA SER A 73 -3.58 9.35 20.85
C SER A 73 -4.41 10.50 20.27
N VAL A 74 -5.52 10.18 19.61
CA VAL A 74 -6.51 11.14 19.10
C VAL A 74 -7.88 10.73 19.61
N ALA A 75 -8.64 11.69 20.13
CA ALA A 75 -10.04 11.47 20.41
C ALA A 75 -10.78 11.27 19.08
N ASN A 76 -11.53 10.16 18.93
CA ASN A 76 -12.36 9.85 17.77
C ASN A 76 -11.60 9.63 16.44
N LEU A 77 -10.56 8.79 16.44
CA LEU A 77 -9.85 8.39 15.21
C LEU A 77 -10.75 7.84 14.09
N SER A 78 -11.90 7.25 14.41
CA SER A 78 -12.79 6.60 13.43
C SER A 78 -13.27 7.55 12.35
N ASP A 79 -13.46 8.83 12.68
CA ASP A 79 -14.15 9.78 11.80
C ASP A 79 -13.17 10.62 10.96
N GLU A 80 -11.87 10.53 11.24
CA GLU A 80 -10.85 11.38 10.62
C GLU A 80 -9.66 10.61 10.04
N ALA A 81 -9.51 9.32 10.32
CA ALA A 81 -8.37 8.53 9.87
C ALA A 81 -8.65 7.78 8.57
N PHE A 82 -7.86 8.04 7.53
CA PHE A 82 -7.94 7.29 6.27
C PHE A 82 -6.55 7.07 5.66
N VAL A 83 -6.44 5.99 4.88
CA VAL A 83 -5.19 5.65 4.19
C VAL A 83 -5.02 6.57 2.99
N VAL A 84 -3.83 7.16 2.86
CA VAL A 84 -3.50 8.09 1.77
C VAL A 84 -2.40 7.57 0.85
N GLY A 85 -1.81 6.43 1.16
CA GLY A 85 -0.81 5.82 0.29
C GLY A 85 -0.01 4.71 0.95
N SER A 86 0.85 4.09 0.16
CA SER A 86 1.81 3.09 0.58
C SER A 86 3.19 3.43 0.05
N GLY A 87 4.23 2.96 0.74
CA GLY A 87 5.60 2.97 0.23
C GLY A 87 5.95 1.62 -0.35
N GLU A 88 6.15 1.56 -1.68
CA GLU A 88 6.70 0.39 -2.37
C GLU A 88 7.98 -0.08 -1.66
N GLY A 89 8.24 -1.39 -1.55
CA GLY A 89 9.45 -1.94 -0.91
C GLY A 89 9.70 -1.62 0.58
N MET A 90 8.96 -0.68 1.20
CA MET A 90 9.15 -0.27 2.59
C MET A 90 8.23 -1.03 3.55
N GLY A 91 7.16 -1.64 3.03
CA GLY A 91 6.12 -2.25 3.86
C GLY A 91 5.49 -1.23 4.83
N ALA A 92 5.26 -0.01 4.34
CA ALA A 92 4.78 1.11 5.12
C ALA A 92 3.51 1.69 4.51
N ILE A 93 2.56 2.08 5.37
CA ILE A 93 1.31 2.74 5.02
C ILE A 93 1.32 4.17 5.55
N PHE A 94 0.79 5.10 4.77
CA PHE A 94 0.57 6.49 5.17
C PHE A 94 -0.89 6.69 5.55
N VAL A 95 -1.10 7.26 6.74
CA VAL A 95 -2.43 7.50 7.32
C VAL A 95 -2.56 8.97 7.64
N SER A 96 -3.54 9.62 7.02
CA SER A 96 -3.95 10.97 7.39
C SER A 96 -4.90 10.88 8.58
N THR A 97 -4.78 11.83 9.51
CA THR A 97 -5.66 11.98 10.69
C THR A 97 -5.84 13.48 10.96
N GLY A 98 -6.80 13.87 11.82
CA GLY A 98 -6.95 15.28 12.20
C GLY A 98 -5.78 15.89 12.97
N VAL A 99 -4.82 15.07 13.45
CA VAL A 99 -3.61 15.57 14.15
C VAL A 99 -2.34 15.51 13.30
N GLY A 100 -2.44 15.06 12.05
CA GLY A 100 -1.35 15.04 11.08
C GLY A 100 -1.23 13.75 10.31
N LEU A 101 -0.15 13.69 9.51
CA LEU A 101 0.20 12.54 8.68
C LEU A 101 1.13 11.60 9.44
N PHE A 102 0.81 10.31 9.41
CA PHE A 102 1.59 9.26 10.05
C PHE A 102 2.05 8.21 9.05
N THR A 103 3.26 7.69 9.27
CA THR A 103 3.73 6.45 8.64
C THR A 103 3.59 5.31 9.64
N ILE A 104 3.04 4.19 9.19
CA ILE A 104 2.91 2.94 9.94
C ILE A 104 3.73 1.87 9.25
N GLU A 105 4.81 1.43 9.88
CA GLU A 105 5.59 0.28 9.43
C GLU A 105 4.84 -1.01 9.75
N LEU A 106 4.46 -1.78 8.73
CA LEU A 106 3.58 -2.93 8.92
C LEU A 106 4.22 -4.00 9.77
N LYS A 107 5.49 -4.36 9.52
CA LYS A 107 6.19 -5.44 10.24
C LYS A 107 6.39 -5.11 11.72
N SER A 108 7.01 -3.96 12.00
CA SER A 108 7.40 -3.51 13.34
C SER A 108 6.26 -2.88 14.12
N ARG A 109 5.18 -2.48 13.43
CA ARG A 109 4.05 -1.71 13.96
C ARG A 109 4.47 -0.36 14.57
N ARG A 110 5.61 0.17 14.13
CA ARG A 110 6.08 1.49 14.55
C ARG A 110 5.27 2.56 13.84
N VAL A 111 4.90 3.57 14.61
CA VAL A 111 4.16 4.74 14.11
C VAL A 111 5.05 5.97 14.25
N LYS A 112 5.11 6.79 13.20
CA LYS A 112 5.87 8.04 13.17
C LYS A 112 5.03 9.14 12.54
N LYS A 113 4.89 10.28 13.21
CA LYS A 113 4.34 11.50 12.61
C LYS A 113 5.35 12.06 11.62
N VAL A 114 4.91 12.36 10.40
CA VAL A 114 5.77 12.86 9.31
C VAL A 114 5.34 14.24 8.80
N ALA A 115 4.10 14.66 9.06
CA ALA A 115 3.64 16.02 8.78
C ALA A 115 2.54 16.47 9.75
N GLU A 116 2.33 17.79 9.81
CA GLU A 116 1.27 18.43 10.60
C GLU A 116 -0.13 18.22 9.98
N PRO A 117 -1.23 18.58 10.65
CA PRO A 117 -2.58 18.46 10.08
C PRO A 117 -2.73 19.27 8.78
N GLU A 118 -3.11 18.58 7.71
CA GLU A 118 -3.47 19.17 6.42
C GLU A 118 -4.37 18.19 5.65
N VAL A 119 -4.87 18.61 4.49
CA VAL A 119 -5.65 17.75 3.60
C VAL A 119 -4.71 16.94 2.71
N TYR A 120 -4.43 15.71 3.13
CA TYR A 120 -3.66 14.74 2.34
C TYR A 120 -4.60 13.84 1.56
N PHE A 121 -4.66 13.98 0.23
CA PHE A 121 -5.47 13.09 -0.63
C PHE A 121 -4.70 11.84 -1.06
N SER A 122 -3.42 12.01 -1.40
CA SER A 122 -2.55 10.94 -1.83
C SER A 122 -1.10 11.26 -1.49
N ILE A 123 -0.37 10.27 -0.99
CA ILE A 123 1.07 10.34 -0.72
C ILE A 123 1.78 9.28 -1.55
N LEU A 124 2.69 9.73 -2.41
CA LEU A 124 3.52 8.87 -3.25
C LEU A 124 4.98 9.07 -2.84
N PRO A 125 5.50 8.28 -1.89
CA PRO A 125 6.89 8.39 -1.48
C PRO A 125 7.80 8.00 -2.64
N TYR A 126 8.78 8.85 -2.93
CA TYR A 126 9.75 8.61 -3.99
C TYR A 126 11.02 8.01 -3.42
N MET A 127 11.41 6.81 -3.87
CA MET A 127 12.53 6.07 -3.29
C MET A 127 13.81 6.09 -4.13
N SER A 128 13.73 6.34 -5.44
CA SER A 128 14.92 6.31 -6.29
C SER A 128 14.73 7.09 -7.58
N PHE A 129 15.75 7.89 -7.93
CA PHE A 129 15.86 8.48 -9.26
C PHE A 129 16.54 7.50 -10.20
N TYR A 130 15.89 7.22 -11.35
CA TYR A 130 16.63 6.66 -12.47
C TYR A 130 17.42 7.80 -13.12
N THR A 131 18.70 7.92 -12.77
CA THR A 131 19.66 8.66 -13.56
C THR A 131 20.25 7.70 -14.60
N PRO A 132 19.82 7.76 -15.87
CA PRO A 132 20.49 6.99 -16.91
C PRO A 132 21.97 7.39 -16.94
N ASP A 133 22.85 6.40 -16.88
CA ASP A 133 24.28 6.60 -17.14
C ASP A 133 24.41 7.39 -18.44
N ARG A 134 25.03 8.56 -18.35
CA ARG A 134 25.48 9.29 -19.52
C ARG A 134 26.72 8.58 -20.06
N GLY A 135 26.47 7.46 -20.73
CA GLY A 135 27.40 6.63 -21.50
C GLY A 135 28.86 6.72 -21.09
N THR A 136 29.27 5.92 -20.10
CA THR A 136 30.69 5.53 -20.01
C THR A 136 30.85 4.16 -20.65
N LEU A 137 31.36 4.14 -21.88
CA LEU A 137 31.96 2.95 -22.50
C LEU A 137 33.11 2.45 -21.60
N LEU A 138 32.80 1.51 -20.71
CA LEU A 138 33.82 0.70 -20.03
C LEU A 138 33.63 -0.76 -20.43
N SER A 139 34.04 -1.08 -21.65
CA SER A 139 34.42 -2.46 -21.98
C SER A 139 35.83 -2.72 -21.44
N LEU A 140 35.85 -3.25 -20.22
CA LEU A 140 36.70 -4.34 -19.71
C LEU A 140 38.21 -4.29 -20.03
N ALA A 141 39.00 -4.02 -18.99
CA ALA A 141 40.40 -4.43 -18.93
C ALA A 141 40.53 -5.95 -18.66
N ARG A 142 41.43 -6.64 -19.39
CA ARG A 142 42.45 -7.54 -18.80
C ARG A 142 43.42 -8.13 -19.83
N THR A 143 44.70 -7.75 -19.65
CA THR A 143 45.95 -8.54 -19.71
C THR A 143 46.00 -9.87 -20.48
N HIS A 144 46.94 -9.94 -21.43
CA HIS A 144 48.05 -10.89 -21.40
C HIS A 144 49.34 -10.19 -21.83
#